data_AF-G9EU56-F1
#
_entry.id   AF-G9EU56-F1
#
_cell.length_a   1.000
_cell.length_b   1.000
_cell.length_c   1.000
_cell.angle_alpha   90.00
_cell.angle_beta   90.00
_cell.angle_gamma   90.00
#
_symmetry.space_group_name_H-M   'P 1'
#
loop_
_entity.id
_entity.type
_entity.pdbx_description
1 polymer ?
#
loop_
_entity_poly.entity_id
_entity_poly.type
_entity_poly.pdbx_seq_one_letter_code
_entity_poly.pdbx_strand_id
1 'polypeptide(L)'
;MDDFIELLRPRWGSEKWILEGWEKINSDEKQLIKTRMDELFQDGLPFEIQHDKLLYVYVFSLLAQLEVLAIQVPLKFQDKMVSLENKQRMHIQLLDEIFHGLVFTKILYMLCEPYAYPPEYNENVEILCNFIRDEECPKVAIMLLNLVAEGWIEESFKCYAQQNIAPKVFNIILTDEHRHVCEADLYHDVGLPDPALMKEKLEFLEEQLLVNFFLQHRYITASAALLGLEGVTNFMQSLNAKHHQQLKKINLEPSKKWLAFMQVAQNALPIVHEYAQKHHEVEMTPTRKVFMTQWDNSSEATMVSQSNINVSCVDFFSKKFPSETLTTLMMQSVSLWRKENELYRNYLHYKKLYRSTEAYVGVIVLLPGCGDHIGTIAFENCHEMSVNELSKRIRDIVSMMVYCYKRREELEKAHPHLKPYDDNKLHDFAYNVYGYPLPGSAIITISNVGPWGYTDAKTPLFKNEAVKFVMMQVERKQVWNKESQSFEIQDHLPISISADHRLFDGNTPVPRMINDTFQRMFQKMHADMAKPRSLKNPINSAHFVKSVETVLNLNVDFGYQFLNALQTVWADFLTPENLLIPMEAVKAMKDLN
;
A
#
# COMPACT_ATOMS: atom_id res chain seq x y z
N MET A 1 13.23 -32.39 -18.20
CA MET A 1 13.34 -31.72 -16.89
C MET A 1 13.65 -30.24 -17.09
N ASP A 2 14.61 -29.91 -17.97
CA ASP A 2 14.98 -28.53 -18.33
C ASP A 2 13.80 -27.65 -18.84
N ASP A 3 12.97 -28.16 -19.75
CA ASP A 3 11.81 -27.43 -20.31
C ASP A 3 10.71 -27.03 -19.32
N PHE A 4 10.50 -27.80 -18.24
CA PHE A 4 9.51 -27.49 -17.20
C PHE A 4 10.09 -26.48 -16.21
N ILE A 5 11.40 -26.57 -15.93
CA ILE A 5 12.14 -25.62 -15.09
C ILE A 5 12.17 -24.22 -15.72
N GLU A 6 12.17 -24.14 -17.06
CA GLU A 6 12.01 -22.88 -17.79
C GLU A 6 10.62 -22.23 -17.57
N LEU A 7 9.58 -23.03 -17.30
CA LEU A 7 8.20 -22.55 -17.10
C LEU A 7 7.87 -22.30 -15.62
N LEU A 8 8.31 -23.18 -14.72
CA LEU A 8 8.07 -23.12 -13.28
C LEU A 8 9.32 -23.58 -12.53
N ARG A 9 9.86 -22.76 -11.63
CA ARG A 9 10.95 -23.17 -10.73
C ARG A 9 10.36 -23.94 -9.54
N PRO A 10 10.38 -25.29 -9.50
CA PRO A 10 9.53 -26.03 -8.59
C PRO A 10 9.98 -25.85 -7.13
N ARG A 11 9.17 -25.22 -6.29
CA ARG A 11 9.47 -24.93 -4.87
C ARG A 11 8.25 -24.96 -3.95
N TRP A 12 7.03 -25.10 -4.47
CA TRP A 12 5.80 -24.78 -3.75
C TRP A 12 4.84 -25.95 -3.49
N GLY A 13 5.09 -27.12 -4.07
CA GLY A 13 4.42 -28.38 -3.70
C GLY A 13 3.31 -28.83 -4.65
N SER A 14 2.49 -27.92 -5.20
CA SER A 14 1.49 -28.25 -6.24
C SER A 14 2.14 -28.65 -7.56
N GLU A 15 3.30 -28.08 -7.87
CA GLU A 15 4.04 -28.25 -9.12
C GLU A 15 4.43 -29.72 -9.39
N LYS A 16 4.51 -30.56 -8.36
CA LYS A 16 4.79 -32.00 -8.51
C LYS A 16 3.69 -32.72 -9.31
N TRP A 17 2.44 -32.28 -9.16
CA TRP A 17 1.29 -32.87 -9.86
C TRP A 17 1.23 -32.40 -11.31
N ILE A 18 1.59 -31.14 -11.55
CA ILE A 18 1.77 -30.61 -12.91
C ILE A 18 2.89 -31.39 -13.61
N LEU A 19 4.01 -31.63 -12.91
CA LEU A 19 5.13 -32.42 -13.44
C LEU A 19 4.70 -33.85 -13.78
N GLU A 20 3.91 -34.50 -12.93
CA GLU A 20 3.38 -35.83 -13.20
C GLU A 20 2.56 -35.86 -14.50
N GLY A 21 1.65 -34.89 -14.69
CA GLY A 21 0.90 -34.75 -15.94
C GLY A 21 1.83 -34.46 -17.14
N TRP A 22 2.78 -33.54 -16.95
CA TRP A 22 3.75 -33.13 -17.97
C TRP A 22 4.62 -34.30 -18.47
N GLU A 23 4.92 -35.27 -17.62
CA GLU A 23 5.69 -36.46 -17.99
C GLU A 23 4.90 -37.46 -18.85
N LYS A 24 3.56 -37.36 -18.88
CA LYS A 24 2.68 -38.25 -19.66
C LYS A 24 2.37 -37.77 -21.08
N ILE A 25 2.70 -36.52 -21.39
CA ILE A 25 2.40 -35.90 -22.69
C ILE A 25 3.64 -35.85 -23.59
N ASN A 26 3.42 -35.87 -24.90
CA ASN A 26 4.48 -35.90 -25.90
C ASN A 26 5.06 -34.50 -26.19
N SER A 27 6.11 -34.42 -27.02
CA SER A 27 6.79 -33.16 -27.31
C SER A 27 5.94 -32.13 -28.05
N ASP A 28 5.07 -32.57 -28.96
CA ASP A 28 4.19 -31.67 -29.72
C ASP A 28 3.12 -31.06 -28.80
N GLU A 29 2.58 -31.86 -27.88
CA GLU A 29 1.65 -31.42 -26.84
C GLU A 29 2.29 -30.44 -25.86
N LYS A 30 3.54 -30.69 -25.46
CA LYS A 30 4.32 -29.74 -24.65
C LYS A 30 4.50 -28.42 -25.38
N GLN A 31 4.81 -28.46 -26.67
CA GLN A 31 4.97 -27.26 -27.47
C GLN A 31 3.66 -26.48 -27.64
N LEU A 32 2.53 -27.16 -27.76
CA LEU A 32 1.21 -26.55 -27.77
C LEU A 32 0.95 -25.77 -26.47
N ILE A 33 1.18 -26.38 -25.31
CA ILE A 33 0.99 -25.73 -24.01
C ILE A 33 1.95 -24.54 -23.85
N LYS A 34 3.23 -24.68 -24.24
CA LYS A 34 4.20 -23.57 -24.23
C LYS A 34 3.71 -22.39 -25.07
N THR A 35 3.25 -22.64 -26.29
CA THR A 35 2.75 -21.59 -27.19
C THR A 35 1.56 -20.84 -26.57
N ARG A 36 0.60 -21.56 -25.99
CA ARG A 36 -0.55 -20.95 -25.29
C ARG A 36 -0.12 -20.11 -24.08
N MET A 37 0.88 -20.57 -23.32
CA MET A 37 1.46 -19.82 -22.21
C MET A 37 2.15 -18.55 -22.68
N ASP A 38 2.90 -18.61 -23.78
CA ASP A 38 3.59 -17.44 -24.34
C ASP A 38 2.58 -16.39 -24.85
N GLU A 39 1.51 -16.82 -25.53
CA GLU A 39 0.43 -15.95 -26.00
C GLU A 39 -0.35 -15.28 -24.85
N LEU A 40 -0.66 -16.02 -23.79
CA LEU A 40 -1.42 -15.46 -22.66
C LEU A 40 -0.62 -14.39 -21.92
N PHE A 41 0.69 -14.63 -21.73
CA PHE A 41 1.59 -13.81 -20.92
C PHE A 41 2.53 -12.91 -21.75
N GLN A 42 2.27 -12.71 -23.04
CA GLN A 42 3.11 -11.92 -23.95
C GLN A 42 3.41 -10.49 -23.41
N ASP A 43 2.43 -9.91 -22.71
CA ASP A 43 2.46 -8.54 -22.16
C ASP A 43 2.71 -8.52 -20.64
N GLY A 44 3.14 -9.65 -20.05
CA GLY A 44 3.27 -9.80 -18.61
C GLY A 44 2.01 -10.38 -17.95
N LEU A 45 1.57 -9.80 -16.83
CA LEU A 45 0.40 -10.29 -16.10
C LEU A 45 -0.86 -10.11 -17.00
N PRO A 46 -1.69 -11.15 -17.22
CA PRO A 46 -2.76 -11.11 -18.22
C PRO A 46 -4.00 -10.32 -17.78
N PHE A 47 -3.87 -9.46 -16.77
CA PHE A 47 -4.92 -8.59 -16.23
C PHE A 47 -4.31 -7.45 -15.40
N GLU A 48 -5.11 -6.40 -15.18
CA GLU A 48 -4.77 -5.29 -14.30
C GLU A 48 -5.18 -5.58 -12.85
N ILE A 49 -4.32 -5.23 -11.89
CA ILE A 49 -4.59 -5.40 -10.46
C ILE A 49 -5.46 -4.22 -9.99
N GLN A 50 -6.74 -4.49 -9.71
CA GLN A 50 -7.73 -3.48 -9.31
C GLN A 50 -7.92 -3.38 -7.79
N HIS A 51 -7.48 -4.40 -7.05
CA HIS A 51 -7.55 -4.49 -5.59
C HIS A 51 -6.16 -4.69 -4.99
N ASP A 52 -6.05 -4.77 -3.66
CA ASP A 52 -4.79 -5.13 -3.01
C ASP A 52 -4.22 -6.44 -3.59
N LYS A 53 -2.98 -6.37 -4.07
CA LYS A 53 -2.22 -7.46 -4.68
C LYS A 53 -2.22 -8.73 -3.82
N LEU A 54 -2.21 -8.59 -2.49
CA LEU A 54 -2.23 -9.70 -1.55
C LEU A 54 -3.50 -10.56 -1.66
N LEU A 55 -4.64 -9.95 -2.02
CA LEU A 55 -5.89 -10.67 -2.22
C LEU A 55 -5.80 -11.61 -3.43
N TYR A 56 -5.23 -11.12 -4.54
CA TYR A 56 -4.96 -11.94 -5.72
C TYR A 56 -3.97 -13.06 -5.40
N VAL A 57 -2.91 -12.80 -4.64
CA VAL A 57 -1.95 -13.84 -4.21
C VAL A 57 -2.67 -14.97 -3.48
N TYR A 58 -3.56 -14.67 -2.53
CA TYR A 58 -4.28 -15.72 -1.81
C TYR A 58 -5.27 -16.49 -2.70
N VAL A 59 -6.03 -15.81 -3.56
CA VAL A 59 -6.97 -16.48 -4.47
C VAL A 59 -6.23 -17.36 -5.48
N PHE A 60 -5.21 -16.84 -6.16
CA PHE A 60 -4.46 -17.62 -7.14
C PHE A 60 -3.63 -18.74 -6.50
N SER A 61 -3.18 -18.58 -5.25
CA SER A 61 -2.59 -19.70 -4.51
C SER A 61 -3.60 -20.83 -4.29
N LEU A 62 -4.81 -20.49 -3.87
CA LEU A 62 -5.85 -21.48 -3.66
C LEU A 62 -6.22 -22.21 -4.94
N LEU A 63 -6.42 -21.47 -6.04
CA LEU A 63 -6.73 -22.04 -7.34
C LEU A 63 -5.60 -22.92 -7.86
N ALA A 64 -4.35 -22.48 -7.76
CA ALA A 64 -3.19 -23.29 -8.17
C ALA A 64 -3.07 -24.61 -7.38
N GLN A 65 -3.52 -24.65 -6.12
CA GLN A 65 -3.53 -25.88 -5.32
C GLN A 65 -4.75 -26.77 -5.61
N LEU A 66 -5.89 -26.19 -5.99
CA LEU A 66 -7.09 -26.96 -6.32
C LEU A 66 -7.03 -27.53 -7.74
N GLU A 67 -6.52 -26.76 -8.70
CA GLU A 67 -6.52 -27.15 -10.13
C GLU A 67 -5.72 -28.41 -10.40
N VAL A 68 -4.68 -28.66 -9.61
CA VAL A 68 -3.88 -29.89 -9.71
C VAL A 68 -4.67 -31.16 -9.38
N LEU A 69 -5.86 -31.04 -8.75
CA LEU A 69 -6.79 -32.17 -8.65
C LEU A 69 -7.34 -32.60 -9.99
N ALA A 70 -7.68 -31.65 -10.85
CA ALA A 70 -8.31 -31.93 -12.13
C ALA A 70 -7.37 -32.68 -13.08
N ILE A 71 -6.04 -32.45 -12.98
CA ILE A 71 -5.01 -33.24 -13.69
C ILE A 71 -5.08 -34.73 -13.35
N GLN A 72 -5.44 -35.09 -12.11
CA GLN A 72 -5.40 -36.48 -11.65
C GLN A 72 -6.50 -37.35 -12.28
N VAL A 73 -7.60 -36.76 -12.76
CA VAL A 73 -8.71 -37.52 -13.34
C VAL A 73 -8.37 -38.12 -14.69
N PRO A 74 -7.93 -37.35 -15.69
CA PRO A 74 -7.43 -37.94 -16.92
C PRO A 74 -6.31 -38.95 -16.67
N LEU A 75 -5.35 -38.64 -15.79
CA LEU A 75 -4.24 -39.54 -15.48
C LEU A 75 -4.67 -40.92 -14.98
N LYS A 76 -5.71 -40.98 -14.14
CA LYS A 76 -6.18 -42.24 -13.53
C LYS A 76 -7.23 -42.98 -14.35
N PHE A 77 -7.99 -42.27 -15.17
CA PHE A 77 -9.22 -42.79 -15.77
C PHE A 77 -9.21 -42.83 -17.30
N GLN A 78 -8.31 -42.12 -17.99
CA GLN A 78 -8.22 -42.16 -19.46
C GLN A 78 -8.11 -43.58 -20.01
N ASP A 79 -7.30 -44.44 -19.40
CA ASP A 79 -7.14 -45.84 -19.84
C ASP A 79 -8.30 -46.76 -19.47
N LYS A 80 -9.23 -46.28 -18.64
CA LYS A 80 -10.43 -47.02 -18.21
C LYS A 80 -11.66 -46.67 -19.05
N MET A 81 -11.56 -45.69 -19.96
CA MET A 81 -12.65 -45.33 -20.87
C MET A 81 -12.88 -46.41 -21.93
N VAL A 82 -14.15 -46.74 -22.18
CA VAL A 82 -14.54 -47.75 -23.17
C VAL A 82 -14.60 -47.16 -24.57
N SER A 83 -15.10 -45.92 -24.70
CA SER A 83 -15.15 -45.21 -25.98
C SER A 83 -13.80 -44.57 -26.33
N LEU A 84 -13.36 -44.76 -27.58
CA LEU A 84 -12.16 -44.08 -28.10
C LEU A 84 -12.34 -42.56 -28.10
N GLU A 85 -13.55 -42.06 -28.33
CA GLU A 85 -13.88 -40.64 -28.31
C GLU A 85 -13.72 -40.06 -26.90
N ASN A 86 -14.26 -40.74 -25.88
CA ASN A 86 -14.12 -40.32 -24.49
C ASN A 86 -12.67 -40.41 -24.01
N LYS A 87 -11.91 -41.41 -24.48
CA LYS A 87 -10.48 -41.51 -24.23
C LYS A 87 -9.71 -40.31 -24.81
N GLN A 88 -10.06 -39.88 -26.02
CA GLN A 88 -9.46 -38.69 -26.65
C GLN A 88 -9.86 -37.40 -25.92
N ARG A 89 -11.13 -37.23 -25.55
CA ARG A 89 -11.59 -36.06 -24.79
C ARG A 89 -10.94 -35.98 -23.40
N MET A 90 -10.76 -37.11 -22.71
CA MET A 90 -9.98 -37.18 -21.46
C MET A 90 -8.52 -36.76 -21.67
N HIS A 91 -7.90 -37.19 -22.76
CA HIS A 91 -6.54 -36.77 -23.10
C HIS A 91 -6.46 -35.27 -23.37
N ILE A 92 -7.44 -34.69 -24.07
CA ILE A 92 -7.53 -33.23 -24.27
C ILE A 92 -7.69 -32.51 -22.93
N GLN A 93 -8.57 -33.01 -22.07
CA GLN A 93 -8.74 -32.48 -20.72
C GLN A 93 -7.41 -32.50 -19.96
N LEU A 94 -6.62 -33.58 -20.00
CA LEU A 94 -5.28 -33.61 -19.39
C LEU A 94 -4.41 -32.43 -19.84
N LEU A 95 -4.39 -32.12 -21.14
CA LEU A 95 -3.60 -31.02 -21.68
C LEU A 95 -4.08 -29.66 -21.15
N ASP A 96 -5.41 -29.49 -21.04
CA ASP A 96 -6.02 -28.26 -20.55
C ASP A 96 -5.77 -28.07 -19.05
N GLU A 97 -5.92 -29.11 -18.22
CA GLU A 97 -5.65 -29.02 -16.78
C GLU A 97 -4.17 -28.75 -16.48
N ILE A 98 -3.25 -29.33 -17.27
CA ILE A 98 -1.81 -29.00 -17.17
C ILE A 98 -1.61 -27.52 -17.50
N PHE A 99 -2.27 -27.01 -18.55
CA PHE A 99 -2.22 -25.60 -18.92
C PHE A 99 -2.79 -24.70 -17.81
N HIS A 100 -3.98 -25.01 -17.25
CA HIS A 100 -4.58 -24.23 -16.17
C HIS A 100 -3.69 -24.17 -14.93
N GLY A 101 -3.14 -25.33 -14.52
CA GLY A 101 -2.19 -25.42 -13.41
C GLY A 101 -0.95 -24.55 -13.64
N LEU A 102 -0.41 -24.53 -14.86
CA LEU A 102 0.71 -23.66 -15.25
C LEU A 102 0.32 -22.17 -15.19
N VAL A 103 -0.86 -21.81 -15.69
CA VAL A 103 -1.37 -20.43 -15.70
C VAL A 103 -1.50 -19.87 -14.29
N PHE A 104 -2.21 -20.57 -13.41
CA PHE A 104 -2.40 -20.11 -12.02
C PHE A 104 -1.09 -20.03 -11.26
N THR A 105 -0.22 -21.02 -11.43
CA THR A 105 1.09 -21.04 -10.76
C THR A 105 1.98 -19.89 -11.26
N LYS A 106 2.03 -19.63 -12.58
CA LYS A 106 2.79 -18.51 -13.14
C LYS A 106 2.26 -17.16 -12.68
N ILE A 107 0.95 -16.95 -12.67
CA ILE A 107 0.31 -15.74 -12.12
C ILE A 107 0.74 -15.55 -10.66
N LEU A 108 0.66 -16.59 -9.84
CA LEU A 108 1.05 -16.53 -8.43
C LEU A 108 2.51 -16.10 -8.26
N TYR A 109 3.44 -16.68 -9.02
CA TYR A 109 4.85 -16.27 -8.98
C TYR A 109 5.03 -14.80 -9.39
N MET A 110 4.40 -14.36 -10.48
CA MET A 110 4.47 -12.95 -10.93
C MET A 110 3.88 -11.98 -9.89
N LEU A 111 2.82 -12.39 -9.18
CA LEU A 111 2.27 -11.64 -8.06
C LEU A 111 3.21 -11.63 -6.83
N CYS A 112 4.07 -12.62 -6.65
CA CYS A 112 5.02 -12.63 -5.53
C CYS A 112 6.35 -11.90 -5.84
N GLU A 113 6.63 -11.59 -7.11
CA GLU A 113 7.84 -10.87 -7.49
C GLU A 113 7.91 -9.42 -6.96
N PRO A 114 9.12 -8.88 -6.67
CA PRO A 114 10.43 -9.54 -6.76
C PRO A 114 10.98 -10.10 -5.43
N TYR A 115 10.25 -9.95 -4.31
CA TYR A 115 10.80 -10.17 -2.97
C TYR A 115 10.07 -11.25 -2.14
N ALA A 116 9.02 -11.88 -2.65
CA ALA A 116 8.27 -12.92 -1.95
C ALA A 116 8.28 -14.25 -2.72
N TYR A 117 8.22 -15.36 -1.96
CA TYR A 117 7.80 -16.65 -2.48
C TYR A 117 6.28 -16.77 -2.36
N PRO A 118 5.63 -17.67 -3.13
CA PRO A 118 4.25 -18.03 -2.90
C PRO A 118 3.97 -18.34 -1.41
N PRO A 119 2.78 -17.99 -0.87
CA PRO A 119 2.42 -18.27 0.53
C PRO A 119 2.53 -19.77 0.83
N GLU A 120 2.87 -20.19 2.05
CA GLU A 120 3.02 -21.63 2.37
C GLU A 120 1.83 -22.50 1.90
N TYR A 121 2.16 -23.68 1.35
CA TYR A 121 1.22 -24.68 0.88
C TYR A 121 0.22 -25.05 1.99
N ASN A 122 -1.08 -25.11 1.68
CA ASN A 122 -2.09 -25.31 2.72
C ASN A 122 -2.38 -26.79 2.93
N GLU A 123 -1.94 -27.33 4.06
CA GLU A 123 -2.16 -28.74 4.43
C GLU A 123 -3.65 -29.11 4.54
N ASN A 124 -4.52 -28.18 4.97
CA ASN A 124 -5.96 -28.44 5.08
C ASN A 124 -6.59 -28.63 3.70
N VAL A 125 -6.21 -27.79 2.73
CA VAL A 125 -6.66 -27.95 1.33
C VAL A 125 -6.14 -29.28 0.77
N GLU A 126 -4.91 -29.68 1.13
CA GLU A 126 -4.35 -30.96 0.70
C GLU A 126 -5.08 -32.17 1.29
N ILE A 127 -5.64 -32.09 2.50
CA ILE A 127 -6.48 -33.17 3.07
C ILE A 127 -7.69 -33.46 2.17
N LEU A 128 -8.39 -32.42 1.72
CA LEU A 128 -9.49 -32.55 0.76
C LEU A 128 -8.98 -33.14 -0.55
N CYS A 129 -7.82 -32.66 -1.03
CA CYS A 129 -7.27 -33.12 -2.30
C CYS A 129 -6.88 -34.61 -2.25
N ASN A 130 -6.22 -35.04 -1.17
CA ASN A 130 -5.81 -36.42 -0.95
C ASN A 130 -7.03 -37.34 -0.80
N PHE A 131 -8.11 -36.89 -0.17
CA PHE A 131 -9.32 -37.69 -0.05
C PHE A 131 -9.89 -38.13 -1.41
N ILE A 132 -9.86 -37.24 -2.41
CA ILE A 132 -10.30 -37.55 -3.77
C ILE A 132 -9.22 -38.35 -4.50
N ARG A 133 -7.95 -37.96 -4.34
CA ARG A 133 -6.82 -38.59 -5.04
C ARG A 133 -6.64 -40.04 -4.60
N ASP A 134 -6.75 -40.36 -3.33
CA ASP A 134 -6.47 -41.69 -2.79
C ASP A 134 -7.66 -42.65 -2.91
N GLU A 135 -8.77 -42.22 -3.51
CA GLU A 135 -9.93 -43.07 -3.75
C GLU A 135 -9.62 -44.10 -4.86
N GLU A 136 -9.66 -45.38 -4.49
CA GLU A 136 -9.35 -46.49 -5.40
C GLU A 136 -10.51 -46.82 -6.33
N CYS A 137 -11.76 -46.59 -5.88
CA CYS A 137 -12.94 -46.91 -6.66
C CYS A 137 -13.18 -45.85 -7.76
N PRO A 138 -13.05 -46.18 -9.05
CA PRO A 138 -13.17 -45.19 -10.14
C PRO A 138 -14.51 -44.45 -10.16
N LYS A 139 -15.58 -45.18 -9.84
CA LYS A 139 -16.95 -44.64 -9.81
C LYS A 139 -17.13 -43.58 -8.73
N VAL A 140 -16.51 -43.80 -7.58
CA VAL A 140 -16.56 -42.90 -6.42
C VAL A 140 -15.66 -41.69 -6.70
N ALA A 141 -14.42 -41.93 -7.13
CA ALA A 141 -13.43 -40.89 -7.40
C ALA A 141 -13.90 -39.88 -8.45
N ILE A 142 -14.43 -40.35 -9.59
CA ILE A 142 -14.96 -39.49 -10.66
C ILE A 142 -16.11 -38.63 -10.11
N MET A 143 -17.02 -39.21 -9.34
CA MET A 143 -18.15 -38.45 -8.82
C MET A 143 -17.73 -37.40 -7.78
N LEU A 144 -16.85 -37.76 -6.84
CA LEU A 144 -16.30 -36.81 -5.86
C LEU A 144 -15.56 -35.66 -6.54
N LEU A 145 -14.80 -35.96 -7.60
CA LEU A 145 -14.11 -34.92 -8.34
C LEU A 145 -15.08 -34.03 -9.10
N ASN A 146 -16.10 -34.56 -9.77
CA ASN A 146 -17.08 -33.75 -10.48
C ASN A 146 -17.83 -32.79 -9.53
N LEU A 147 -18.14 -33.24 -8.31
CA LEU A 147 -18.75 -32.38 -7.28
C LEU A 147 -17.84 -31.21 -6.88
N VAL A 148 -16.52 -31.36 -6.96
CA VAL A 148 -15.53 -30.33 -6.60
C VAL A 148 -15.14 -29.49 -7.82
N ALA A 149 -14.77 -30.11 -8.94
CA ALA A 149 -14.33 -29.46 -10.16
C ALA A 149 -15.49 -28.71 -10.85
N GLU A 150 -16.49 -29.42 -11.37
CA GLU A 150 -17.64 -28.80 -12.03
C GLU A 150 -18.59 -28.13 -11.04
N GLY A 151 -18.73 -28.69 -9.84
CA GLY A 151 -19.66 -28.18 -8.84
C GLY A 151 -19.22 -26.86 -8.23
N TRP A 152 -17.92 -26.68 -8.01
CA TRP A 152 -17.42 -25.61 -7.15
C TRP A 152 -16.27 -24.79 -7.76
N ILE A 153 -15.26 -25.42 -8.35
CA ILE A 153 -14.14 -24.72 -8.98
C ILE A 153 -14.64 -23.94 -10.21
N GLU A 154 -15.43 -24.58 -11.08
CA GLU A 154 -16.03 -23.94 -12.27
C GLU A 154 -16.93 -22.75 -11.88
N GLU A 155 -17.75 -22.89 -10.83
CA GLU A 155 -18.60 -21.80 -10.34
C GLU A 155 -17.77 -20.65 -9.75
N SER A 156 -16.63 -20.95 -9.12
CA SER A 156 -15.68 -19.93 -8.68
C SER A 156 -15.13 -19.14 -9.86
N PHE A 157 -14.73 -19.82 -10.94
CA PHE A 157 -14.24 -19.18 -12.17
C PHE A 157 -15.28 -18.28 -12.82
N LYS A 158 -16.54 -18.74 -12.91
CA LYS A 158 -17.66 -17.93 -13.42
C LYS A 158 -17.86 -16.68 -12.60
N CYS A 159 -17.85 -16.78 -11.27
CA CYS A 159 -18.03 -15.64 -10.40
C CYS A 159 -16.88 -14.63 -10.51
N TYR A 160 -15.63 -15.08 -10.57
CA TYR A 160 -14.49 -14.18 -10.78
C TYR A 160 -14.57 -13.47 -12.15
N ALA A 161 -14.90 -14.19 -13.22
CA ALA A 161 -15.07 -13.60 -14.54
C ALA A 161 -16.20 -12.54 -14.57
N GLN A 162 -17.34 -12.83 -13.94
CA GLN A 162 -18.48 -11.90 -13.85
C GLN A 162 -18.15 -10.63 -13.06
N GLN A 163 -17.30 -10.73 -12.04
CA GLN A 163 -16.81 -9.61 -11.24
C GLN A 163 -15.57 -8.94 -11.86
N ASN A 164 -15.24 -9.23 -13.12
CA ASN A 164 -14.11 -8.65 -13.85
C ASN A 164 -12.74 -8.90 -13.18
N ILE A 165 -12.61 -9.97 -12.40
CA ILE A 165 -11.36 -10.40 -11.78
C ILE A 165 -10.65 -11.31 -12.78
N ALA A 166 -9.51 -10.86 -13.32
CA ALA A 166 -8.72 -11.61 -14.31
C ALA A 166 -9.55 -12.22 -15.48
N PRO A 167 -10.39 -11.43 -16.17
CA PRO A 167 -11.39 -11.94 -17.11
C PRO A 167 -10.79 -12.72 -18.28
N LYS A 168 -9.62 -12.31 -18.80
CA LYS A 168 -8.92 -13.03 -19.87
C LYS A 168 -8.55 -14.45 -19.44
N VAL A 169 -8.10 -14.62 -18.20
CA VAL A 169 -7.68 -15.91 -17.64
C VAL A 169 -8.90 -16.82 -17.50
N PHE A 170 -9.93 -16.39 -16.75
CA PHE A 170 -11.08 -17.24 -16.50
C PHE A 170 -11.91 -17.51 -17.74
N ASN A 171 -11.99 -16.60 -18.73
CA ASN A 171 -12.71 -16.89 -19.98
C ASN A 171 -12.02 -17.97 -20.82
N ILE A 172 -10.67 -17.98 -20.84
CA ILE A 172 -9.92 -19.04 -21.55
C ILE A 172 -10.16 -20.39 -20.85
N ILE A 173 -9.99 -20.43 -19.53
CA ILE A 173 -10.19 -21.63 -18.72
C ILE A 173 -11.62 -22.15 -18.87
N LEU A 174 -12.62 -21.28 -18.70
CA LEU A 174 -14.02 -21.67 -18.91
C LEU A 174 -14.26 -22.21 -20.32
N THR A 175 -13.65 -21.64 -21.36
CA THR A 175 -13.80 -22.18 -22.74
C THR A 175 -13.24 -23.59 -22.86
N ASP A 176 -12.16 -23.90 -22.15
CA ASP A 176 -11.59 -25.25 -22.09
C ASP A 176 -12.51 -26.21 -21.34
N GLU A 177 -13.09 -25.81 -20.20
CA GLU A 177 -14.05 -26.62 -19.44
C GLU A 177 -15.25 -27.07 -20.30
N HIS A 178 -15.74 -26.24 -21.22
CA HIS A 178 -16.90 -26.58 -22.08
C HIS A 178 -16.65 -27.75 -23.03
N ARG A 179 -15.39 -28.09 -23.34
CA ARG A 179 -15.03 -29.20 -24.24
C ARG A 179 -14.58 -30.47 -23.51
N HIS A 180 -14.46 -30.42 -22.19
CA HIS A 180 -14.14 -31.59 -21.36
C HIS A 180 -15.23 -32.66 -21.43
N VAL A 181 -14.94 -33.86 -20.93
CA VAL A 181 -15.91 -34.96 -20.96
C VAL A 181 -17.05 -34.64 -20.00
N CYS A 182 -18.29 -34.70 -20.49
CA CYS A 182 -19.43 -34.44 -19.62
C CYS A 182 -19.70 -35.65 -18.71
N GLU A 183 -20.22 -35.37 -17.52
CA GLU A 183 -20.48 -36.38 -16.48
C GLU A 183 -21.40 -37.52 -16.95
N ALA A 184 -22.36 -37.23 -17.83
CA ALA A 184 -23.26 -38.24 -18.37
C ALA A 184 -22.52 -39.28 -19.22
N ASP A 185 -21.49 -38.84 -19.97
CA ASP A 185 -20.63 -39.73 -20.76
C ASP A 185 -19.75 -40.59 -19.84
N LEU A 186 -19.29 -40.01 -18.72
CA LEU A 186 -18.48 -40.72 -17.72
C LEU A 186 -19.28 -41.79 -16.96
N TYR A 187 -20.53 -41.49 -16.58
CA TYR A 187 -21.40 -42.45 -15.90
C TYR A 187 -21.83 -43.59 -16.83
N HIS A 188 -21.93 -43.34 -18.13
CA HIS A 188 -22.18 -44.39 -19.11
C HIS A 188 -21.01 -45.38 -19.20
N ASP A 189 -19.76 -44.88 -19.27
CA ASP A 189 -18.59 -45.73 -19.49
C ASP A 189 -18.09 -46.43 -18.21
N VAL A 190 -18.17 -45.76 -17.05
CA VAL A 190 -17.63 -46.27 -15.77
C VAL A 190 -18.72 -46.86 -14.87
N GLY A 191 -19.98 -46.44 -15.07
CA GLY A 191 -21.14 -46.85 -14.27
C GLY A 191 -21.33 -46.05 -12.98
N LEU A 192 -22.52 -46.13 -12.39
CA LEU A 192 -22.83 -45.42 -11.14
C LEU A 192 -22.24 -46.16 -9.91
N PRO A 193 -21.75 -45.40 -8.91
CA PRO A 193 -21.32 -45.95 -7.62
C PRO A 193 -22.49 -46.38 -6.73
N ASP A 194 -22.21 -47.19 -5.70
CA ASP A 194 -23.20 -47.61 -4.71
C ASP A 194 -23.73 -46.41 -3.91
N PRO A 195 -25.05 -46.12 -3.91
CA PRO A 195 -25.63 -44.99 -3.19
C PRO A 195 -25.31 -44.95 -1.69
N ALA A 196 -25.22 -46.11 -1.03
CA ALA A 196 -24.94 -46.16 0.40
C ALA A 196 -23.51 -45.72 0.72
N LEU A 197 -22.54 -46.24 -0.03
CA LEU A 197 -21.14 -45.86 0.06
C LEU A 197 -20.95 -44.37 -0.28
N MET A 198 -21.64 -43.90 -1.31
CA MET A 198 -21.51 -42.51 -1.75
C MET A 198 -22.08 -41.51 -0.76
N LYS A 199 -23.15 -41.87 -0.06
CA LYS A 199 -23.71 -41.00 0.96
C LYS A 199 -22.70 -40.71 2.08
N GLU A 200 -21.99 -41.74 2.56
CA GLU A 200 -20.95 -41.56 3.58
C GLU A 200 -19.80 -40.69 3.06
N LYS A 201 -19.32 -40.95 1.84
CA LYS A 201 -18.24 -40.19 1.20
C LYS A 201 -18.64 -38.74 0.93
N LEU A 202 -19.89 -38.49 0.55
CA LEU A 202 -20.44 -37.15 0.36
C LEU A 202 -20.51 -36.38 1.69
N GLU A 203 -21.03 -37.00 2.74
CA GLU A 203 -21.09 -36.37 4.07
C GLU A 203 -19.68 -35.97 4.56
N PHE A 204 -18.69 -36.83 4.33
CA PHE A 204 -17.29 -36.53 4.64
C PHE A 204 -16.73 -35.40 3.76
N LEU A 205 -16.95 -35.45 2.44
CA LEU A 205 -16.51 -34.42 1.50
C LEU A 205 -17.04 -33.04 1.88
N GLU A 206 -18.35 -32.93 2.13
CA GLU A 206 -19.00 -31.69 2.53
C GLU A 206 -18.46 -31.18 3.87
N GLU A 207 -18.20 -32.07 4.84
CA GLU A 207 -17.54 -31.69 6.09
C GLU A 207 -16.11 -31.17 5.87
N GLN A 208 -15.32 -31.81 5.00
CA GLN A 208 -13.98 -31.31 4.68
C GLN A 208 -14.04 -29.97 3.94
N LEU A 209 -14.99 -29.75 3.03
CA LEU A 209 -15.20 -28.44 2.40
C LEU A 209 -15.52 -27.36 3.45
N LEU A 210 -16.37 -27.66 4.42
CA LEU A 210 -16.68 -26.71 5.49
C LEU A 210 -15.45 -26.40 6.34
N VAL A 211 -14.79 -27.43 6.88
CA VAL A 211 -13.73 -27.27 7.89
C VAL A 211 -12.40 -26.83 7.27
N ASN A 212 -12.02 -27.44 6.16
CA ASN A 212 -10.70 -27.26 5.57
C ASN A 212 -10.66 -26.22 4.47
N PHE A 213 -11.83 -25.76 3.98
CA PHE A 213 -11.91 -24.72 2.98
C PHE A 213 -12.64 -23.47 3.49
N PHE A 214 -13.93 -23.56 3.83
CA PHE A 214 -14.73 -22.40 4.22
C PHE A 214 -14.33 -21.76 5.57
N LEU A 215 -13.56 -22.46 6.41
CA LEU A 215 -12.96 -21.87 7.62
C LEU A 215 -11.54 -21.33 7.39
N GLN A 216 -10.98 -21.42 6.19
CA GLN A 216 -9.66 -20.86 5.88
C GLN A 216 -9.78 -19.35 5.66
N HIS A 217 -9.67 -18.60 6.76
CA HIS A 217 -9.92 -17.16 6.81
C HIS A 217 -9.25 -16.37 5.67
N ARG A 218 -7.96 -16.60 5.41
CA ARG A 218 -7.21 -15.89 4.35
C ARG A 218 -7.85 -16.02 2.96
N TYR A 219 -8.33 -17.21 2.60
CA TYR A 219 -8.89 -17.46 1.27
C TYR A 219 -10.31 -16.95 1.14
N ILE A 220 -11.13 -17.14 2.17
CA ILE A 220 -12.50 -16.63 2.17
C ILE A 220 -12.53 -15.12 2.19
N THR A 221 -11.69 -14.47 3.01
CA THR A 221 -11.58 -13.01 3.01
C THR A 221 -11.05 -12.49 1.67
N ALA A 222 -10.04 -13.13 1.07
CA ALA A 222 -9.54 -12.71 -0.23
C ALA A 222 -10.60 -12.86 -1.34
N SER A 223 -11.27 -14.01 -1.39
CA SER A 223 -12.34 -14.27 -2.36
C SER A 223 -13.50 -13.29 -2.17
N ALA A 224 -13.93 -13.05 -0.93
CA ALA A 224 -15.02 -12.12 -0.62
C ALA A 224 -14.67 -10.66 -0.95
N ALA A 225 -13.41 -10.26 -0.72
CA ALA A 225 -12.95 -8.92 -1.05
C ALA A 225 -12.89 -8.69 -2.56
N LEU A 226 -12.41 -9.68 -3.35
CA LEU A 226 -12.37 -9.59 -4.81
C LEU A 226 -13.76 -9.68 -5.46
N LEU A 227 -14.62 -10.56 -4.97
CA LEU A 227 -15.97 -10.73 -5.52
C LEU A 227 -16.93 -9.61 -5.11
N GLY A 228 -16.64 -8.92 -4.01
CA GLY A 228 -17.59 -8.06 -3.34
C GLY A 228 -18.80 -8.84 -2.80
N LEU A 229 -19.71 -8.13 -2.13
CA LEU A 229 -20.82 -8.79 -1.44
C LEU A 229 -21.87 -9.37 -2.38
N GLU A 230 -22.12 -8.70 -3.52
CA GLU A 230 -23.01 -9.22 -4.56
C GLU A 230 -22.42 -10.49 -5.18
N GLY A 231 -21.12 -10.47 -5.52
CA GLY A 231 -20.44 -11.64 -6.05
C GLY A 231 -20.41 -12.81 -5.08
N VAL A 232 -20.18 -12.58 -3.78
CA VAL A 232 -20.27 -13.64 -2.75
C VAL A 232 -21.68 -14.21 -2.66
N THR A 233 -22.71 -13.36 -2.72
CA THR A 233 -24.10 -13.81 -2.64
C THR A 233 -24.45 -14.69 -3.83
N ASN A 234 -24.09 -14.26 -5.04
CA ASN A 234 -24.30 -15.03 -6.26
C ASN A 234 -23.50 -16.34 -6.23
N PHE A 235 -22.24 -16.30 -5.79
CA PHE A 235 -21.40 -17.49 -5.66
C PHE A 235 -22.04 -18.54 -4.74
N MET A 236 -22.46 -18.15 -3.54
CA MET A 236 -23.09 -19.08 -2.58
C MET A 236 -24.40 -19.67 -3.10
N GLN A 237 -25.20 -18.88 -3.81
CA GLN A 237 -26.45 -19.34 -4.42
C GLN A 237 -26.21 -20.32 -5.57
N SER A 238 -25.30 -19.97 -6.50
CA SER A 238 -24.94 -20.80 -7.65
C SER A 238 -24.28 -22.10 -7.20
N LEU A 239 -23.34 -22.03 -6.26
CA LEU A 239 -22.70 -23.20 -5.66
C LEU A 239 -23.74 -24.16 -5.08
N ASN A 240 -24.67 -23.65 -4.26
CA ASN A 240 -25.68 -24.51 -3.66
C ASN A 240 -26.62 -25.11 -4.72
N ALA A 241 -27.03 -24.33 -5.72
CA ALA A 241 -27.91 -24.81 -6.80
C ALA A 241 -27.23 -25.89 -7.65
N LYS A 242 -25.97 -25.67 -8.04
CA LYS A 242 -25.16 -26.62 -8.81
C LYS A 242 -24.91 -27.89 -8.00
N HIS A 243 -24.59 -27.79 -6.71
CA HIS A 243 -24.42 -28.95 -5.83
C HIS A 243 -25.67 -29.84 -5.78
N HIS A 244 -26.85 -29.24 -5.58
CA HIS A 244 -28.12 -29.98 -5.63
C HIS A 244 -28.37 -30.60 -7.02
N GLN A 245 -28.08 -29.86 -8.09
CA GLN A 245 -28.24 -30.37 -9.45
C GLN A 245 -27.35 -31.60 -9.70
N GLN A 246 -26.11 -31.60 -9.22
CA GLN A 246 -25.20 -32.72 -9.37
C GLN A 246 -25.63 -33.94 -8.58
N LEU A 247 -26.02 -33.77 -7.31
CA LEU A 247 -26.49 -34.87 -6.48
C LEU A 247 -27.80 -35.50 -6.98
N LYS A 248 -28.68 -34.70 -7.57
CA LYS A 248 -29.92 -35.20 -8.17
C LYS A 248 -29.69 -36.20 -9.31
N LYS A 249 -28.60 -36.06 -10.08
CA LYS A 249 -28.25 -36.97 -11.18
C LYS A 249 -27.99 -38.40 -10.71
N ILE A 250 -27.61 -38.56 -9.45
CA ILE A 250 -27.28 -39.84 -8.81
C ILE A 250 -28.28 -40.23 -7.71
N ASN A 251 -29.43 -39.56 -7.65
CA ASN A 251 -30.48 -39.77 -6.64
C ASN A 251 -29.98 -39.60 -5.18
N LEU A 252 -29.08 -38.65 -4.95
CA LEU A 252 -28.66 -38.23 -3.62
C LEU A 252 -29.13 -36.80 -3.32
N GLU A 253 -29.12 -36.46 -2.02
CA GLU A 253 -29.42 -35.12 -1.50
C GLU A 253 -28.23 -34.66 -0.63
N PRO A 254 -27.99 -33.35 -0.50
CA PRO A 254 -26.91 -32.85 0.34
C PRO A 254 -27.05 -33.27 1.80
N SER A 255 -25.95 -33.31 2.55
CA SER A 255 -26.02 -33.62 3.97
C SER A 255 -26.71 -32.51 4.77
N LYS A 256 -27.13 -32.88 6.00
CA LYS A 256 -27.68 -31.91 6.95
C LYS A 256 -26.69 -30.80 7.31
N LYS A 257 -25.38 -31.09 7.32
CA LYS A 257 -24.34 -30.10 7.64
C LYS A 257 -24.25 -29.04 6.54
N TRP A 258 -24.25 -29.47 5.28
CA TRP A 258 -24.27 -28.57 4.12
C TRP A 258 -25.52 -27.69 4.09
N LEU A 259 -26.71 -28.30 4.26
CA LEU A 259 -27.97 -27.56 4.29
C LEU A 259 -27.99 -26.52 5.40
N ALA A 260 -27.52 -26.87 6.60
CA ALA A 260 -27.43 -25.94 7.72
C ALA A 260 -26.47 -24.78 7.43
N PHE A 261 -25.30 -25.06 6.86
CA PHE A 261 -24.33 -24.04 6.46
C PHE A 261 -24.92 -23.07 5.42
N MET A 262 -25.53 -23.60 4.36
CA MET A 262 -26.13 -22.79 3.31
C MET A 262 -27.29 -21.94 3.84
N GLN A 263 -28.10 -22.47 4.75
CA GLN A 263 -29.15 -21.70 5.41
C GLN A 263 -28.59 -20.57 6.29
N VAL A 264 -27.52 -20.82 7.03
CA VAL A 264 -26.83 -19.78 7.81
C VAL A 264 -26.29 -18.69 6.89
N ALA A 265 -25.61 -19.07 5.79
CA ALA A 265 -25.09 -18.12 4.81
C ALA A 265 -26.20 -17.27 4.18
N GLN A 266 -27.31 -17.90 3.75
CA GLN A 266 -28.47 -17.20 3.17
C GLN A 266 -29.12 -16.20 4.13
N ASN A 267 -29.13 -16.48 5.43
CA ASN A 267 -29.66 -15.57 6.43
C ASN A 267 -28.66 -14.47 6.82
N ALA A 268 -27.37 -14.77 6.83
CA ALA A 268 -26.32 -13.84 7.23
C ALA A 268 -26.00 -12.80 6.14
N LEU A 269 -25.94 -13.21 4.87
CA LEU A 269 -25.55 -12.34 3.75
C LEU A 269 -26.42 -11.08 3.61
N PRO A 270 -27.77 -11.13 3.73
CA PRO A 270 -28.59 -9.92 3.72
C PRO A 270 -28.30 -8.96 4.87
N ILE A 271 -28.01 -9.48 6.07
CA ILE A 271 -27.65 -8.67 7.25
C ILE A 271 -26.29 -8.00 7.02
N VAL A 272 -25.32 -8.75 6.49
CA VAL A 272 -24.01 -8.22 6.09
C VAL A 272 -24.17 -7.15 5.00
N HIS A 273 -25.13 -7.31 4.08
CA HIS A 273 -25.42 -6.33 3.03
C HIS A 273 -25.97 -5.04 3.57
N GLU A 274 -26.97 -5.12 4.45
CA GLU A 274 -27.51 -3.94 5.11
C GLU A 274 -26.44 -3.24 5.97
N TYR A 275 -25.56 -4.00 6.62
CA TYR A 275 -24.43 -3.45 7.37
C TYR A 275 -23.43 -2.77 6.44
N ALA A 276 -22.98 -3.44 5.38
CA ALA A 276 -22.00 -2.92 4.42
C ALA A 276 -22.49 -1.63 3.74
N GLN A 277 -23.78 -1.52 3.41
CA GLN A 277 -24.38 -0.30 2.86
C GLN A 277 -24.32 0.91 3.80
N LYS A 278 -24.12 0.71 5.10
CA LYS A 278 -23.94 1.80 6.09
C LYS A 278 -22.50 2.31 6.12
N HIS A 279 -21.59 1.64 5.42
CA HIS A 279 -20.19 2.02 5.29
C HIS A 279 -19.91 2.43 3.84
N HIS A 280 -19.22 3.54 3.66
CA HIS A 280 -18.75 3.97 2.35
C HIS A 280 -17.25 4.20 2.42
N GLU A 281 -16.57 3.84 1.34
CA GLU A 281 -15.17 4.16 1.17
C GLU A 281 -14.98 5.68 1.10
N VAL A 282 -13.97 6.19 1.79
CA VAL A 282 -13.58 7.59 1.72
C VAL A 282 -12.25 7.63 0.97
N GLU A 283 -12.22 8.35 -0.16
CA GLU A 283 -11.01 8.51 -0.95
C GLU A 283 -9.90 9.15 -0.11
N MET A 284 -8.73 8.52 -0.10
CA MET A 284 -7.56 9.05 0.59
C MET A 284 -7.05 10.31 -0.09
N THR A 285 -6.83 11.37 0.69
CA THR A 285 -6.11 12.55 0.20
C THR A 285 -4.67 12.18 -0.15
N PRO A 286 -3.98 12.94 -1.03
CA PRO A 286 -2.58 12.70 -1.35
C PRO A 286 -1.68 12.64 -0.11
N THR A 287 -1.94 13.50 0.89
CA THR A 287 -1.20 13.48 2.16
C THR A 287 -1.43 12.20 2.95
N ARG A 288 -2.67 11.68 3.00
CA ARG A 288 -2.97 10.39 3.64
C ARG A 288 -2.26 9.23 2.95
N LYS A 289 -2.28 9.20 1.61
CA LYS A 289 -1.54 8.20 0.84
C LYS A 289 -0.04 8.22 1.19
N VAL A 290 0.57 9.41 1.28
CA VAL A 290 1.98 9.57 1.68
C VAL A 290 2.22 9.02 3.10
N PHE A 291 1.38 9.38 4.07
CA PHE A 291 1.54 8.93 5.45
C PHE A 291 1.41 7.43 5.61
N MET A 292 0.38 6.82 5.01
CA MET A 292 0.20 5.37 5.05
C MET A 292 1.42 4.67 4.45
N THR A 293 1.87 5.14 3.28
CA THR A 293 3.06 4.61 2.61
C THR A 293 4.34 4.71 3.47
N GLN A 294 4.54 5.83 4.17
CA GLN A 294 5.75 6.04 4.96
C GLN A 294 5.77 5.24 6.26
N TRP A 295 4.62 5.07 6.92
CA TRP A 295 4.55 4.42 8.24
C TRP A 295 4.33 2.91 8.17
N ASP A 296 3.69 2.39 7.12
CA ASP A 296 3.59 0.94 6.90
C ASP A 296 4.98 0.30 6.71
N ASN A 297 5.97 1.08 6.27
CA ASN A 297 7.37 0.68 6.08
C ASN A 297 8.37 1.59 6.84
N SER A 298 8.13 1.85 8.12
CA SER A 298 9.03 2.65 8.97
C SER A 298 10.37 1.91 9.21
N SER A 299 11.37 2.17 8.38
CA SER A 299 12.75 1.67 8.55
C SER A 299 13.58 2.43 9.61
N GLU A 300 12.99 3.43 10.25
CA GLU A 300 13.70 4.40 11.08
C GLU A 300 13.62 4.03 12.57
N ALA A 301 14.78 3.90 13.21
CA ALA A 301 14.90 3.63 14.63
C ALA A 301 14.61 4.92 15.44
N THR A 302 13.36 5.31 15.55
CA THR A 302 12.98 6.56 16.21
C THR A 302 13.11 6.45 17.73
N MET A 303 13.94 7.30 18.33
CA MET A 303 13.94 7.57 19.77
C MET A 303 13.13 8.84 20.04
N VAL A 304 12.36 8.86 21.14
CA VAL A 304 11.57 10.03 21.54
C VAL A 304 11.93 10.47 22.94
N SER A 305 12.15 11.78 23.12
CA SER A 305 12.33 12.44 24.41
C SER A 305 11.34 13.58 24.57
N GLN A 306 10.91 13.84 25.80
CA GLN A 306 10.04 14.95 26.12
C GLN A 306 10.66 15.81 27.21
N SER A 307 10.52 17.13 27.06
CA SER A 307 11.15 18.10 27.95
C SER A 307 10.39 19.42 27.91
N ASN A 308 10.70 20.30 28.86
CA ASN A 308 10.11 21.63 28.91
C ASN A 308 11.18 22.69 28.63
N ILE A 309 10.83 23.66 27.81
CA ILE A 309 11.60 24.90 27.63
C ILE A 309 10.94 25.98 28.48
N ASN A 310 11.73 26.71 29.27
CA ASN A 310 11.21 27.86 30.00
C ASN A 310 11.03 29.03 29.03
N VAL A 311 9.79 29.48 28.88
CA VAL A 311 9.39 30.57 27.97
C VAL A 311 8.79 31.76 28.72
N SER A 312 9.02 31.84 30.03
CA SER A 312 8.51 32.90 30.91
C SER A 312 8.94 34.30 30.44
N CYS A 313 10.08 34.42 29.77
CA CYS A 313 10.54 35.68 29.19
C CYS A 313 9.57 36.25 28.12
N VAL A 314 8.82 35.39 27.43
CA VAL A 314 7.81 35.79 26.43
C VAL A 314 6.55 36.34 27.10
N ASP A 315 6.29 35.96 28.36
CA ASP A 315 5.05 36.26 29.09
C ASP A 315 3.81 35.87 28.26
N PHE A 316 3.71 34.57 27.96
CA PHE A 316 2.81 34.04 26.93
C PHE A 316 1.34 34.36 27.23
N PHE A 317 0.92 34.22 28.49
CA PHE A 317 -0.48 34.42 28.88
C PHE A 317 -0.92 35.89 28.93
N SER A 318 0.00 36.84 29.05
CA SER A 318 -0.34 38.27 28.94
C SER A 318 -0.54 38.72 27.50
N LYS A 319 -0.22 37.87 26.52
CA LYS A 319 -0.31 38.14 25.08
C LYS A 319 0.52 39.37 24.66
N LYS A 320 1.67 39.57 25.31
CA LYS A 320 2.59 40.67 25.02
C LYS A 320 3.10 40.67 23.56
N PHE A 321 3.23 39.49 22.95
CA PHE A 321 3.71 39.31 21.59
C PHE A 321 2.70 38.54 20.71
N PRO A 322 2.76 38.69 19.37
CA PRO A 322 1.94 37.90 18.44
C PRO A 322 2.11 36.39 18.62
N SER A 323 1.10 35.59 18.27
CA SER A 323 1.10 34.14 18.50
C SER A 323 2.18 33.39 17.74
N GLU A 324 2.60 33.89 16.57
CA GLU A 324 3.71 33.33 15.78
C GLU A 324 5.10 33.45 16.45
N THR A 325 5.24 34.33 17.45
CA THR A 325 6.53 34.69 18.06
C THR A 325 7.19 33.47 18.68
N LEU A 326 6.39 32.60 19.29
CA LEU A 326 6.91 31.41 19.98
C LEU A 326 7.49 30.40 18.98
N THR A 327 6.77 30.11 17.89
CA THR A 327 7.25 29.18 16.85
C THR A 327 8.49 29.72 16.16
N THR A 328 8.50 31.00 15.81
CA THR A 328 9.66 31.63 15.15
C THR A 328 10.89 31.68 16.06
N LEU A 329 10.73 32.05 17.34
CA LEU A 329 11.83 31.97 18.31
C LEU A 329 12.35 30.55 18.46
N MET A 330 11.47 29.54 18.52
CA MET A 330 11.88 28.14 18.60
C MET A 330 12.67 27.70 17.36
N MET A 331 12.23 28.08 16.15
CA MET A 331 12.99 27.83 14.91
C MET A 331 14.39 28.45 14.96
N GLN A 332 14.50 29.69 15.40
CA GLN A 332 15.78 30.38 15.56
C GLN A 332 16.67 29.72 16.61
N SER A 333 16.07 29.26 17.72
CA SER A 333 16.77 28.56 18.80
C SER A 333 17.38 27.26 18.31
N VAL A 334 16.58 26.43 17.63
CA VAL A 334 17.06 25.18 17.00
C VAL A 334 18.13 25.49 15.96
N SER A 335 17.95 26.51 15.12
CA SER A 335 18.93 26.89 14.10
C SER A 335 20.27 27.31 14.72
N LEU A 336 20.27 28.14 15.77
CA LEU A 336 21.48 28.55 16.48
C LEU A 336 22.15 27.35 17.17
N TRP A 337 21.37 26.53 17.88
CA TRP A 337 21.88 25.33 18.53
C TRP A 337 22.59 24.42 17.54
N ARG A 338 22.00 24.19 16.36
CA ARG A 338 22.62 23.41 15.29
C ARG A 338 23.87 24.07 14.72
N LYS A 339 23.90 25.40 14.59
CA LYS A 339 25.10 26.11 14.12
C LYS A 339 26.27 25.90 15.08
N GLU A 340 26.00 25.97 16.38
CA GLU A 340 26.99 25.79 17.45
C GLU A 340 27.37 24.31 17.69
N ASN A 341 26.51 23.34 17.31
CA ASN A 341 26.73 21.91 17.56
C ASN A 341 26.68 21.08 16.27
N GLU A 342 27.84 20.89 15.65
CA GLU A 342 27.97 20.26 14.33
C GLU A 342 27.48 18.81 14.23
N LEU A 343 27.48 18.06 15.33
CA LEU A 343 27.00 16.68 15.34
C LEU A 343 25.51 16.59 14.99
N TYR A 344 24.70 17.58 15.36
CA TYR A 344 23.27 17.66 15.02
C TYR A 344 23.02 18.18 13.60
N ARG A 345 24.08 18.33 12.81
CA ARG A 345 24.03 18.52 11.37
C ARG A 345 24.29 17.24 10.58
N ASN A 346 24.50 16.13 11.29
CA ASN A 346 24.65 14.82 10.66
C ASN A 346 23.29 14.26 10.20
N TYR A 347 23.29 13.55 9.08
CA TYR A 347 22.14 12.82 8.56
C TYR A 347 22.58 11.57 7.80
N LEU A 348 21.73 10.56 7.74
CA LEU A 348 21.98 9.35 6.97
C LEU A 348 21.41 9.48 5.57
N HIS A 349 22.22 9.08 4.60
CA HIS A 349 21.78 8.95 3.23
C HIS A 349 22.56 7.83 2.54
N TYR A 350 21.87 6.87 1.90
CA TYR A 350 22.51 5.68 1.31
C TYR A 350 23.44 4.90 2.26
N LYS A 351 23.03 4.73 3.54
CA LYS A 351 23.86 4.11 4.60
C LYS A 351 25.21 4.81 4.82
N LYS A 352 25.38 6.03 4.31
CA LYS A 352 26.52 6.90 4.56
C LYS A 352 26.08 8.04 5.45
N LEU A 353 27.02 8.48 6.29
CA LEU A 353 26.84 9.63 7.15
C LEU A 353 27.29 10.89 6.40
N TYR A 354 26.41 11.88 6.32
CA TYR A 354 26.70 13.20 5.77
C TYR A 354 26.56 14.25 6.85
N ARG A 355 27.16 15.42 6.64
CA ARG A 355 27.06 16.58 7.52
C ARG A 355 26.86 17.84 6.70
N SER A 356 25.90 18.68 7.07
CA SER A 356 25.75 19.99 6.46
C SER A 356 26.68 21.04 7.08
N THR A 357 27.10 22.01 6.26
CA THR A 357 27.87 23.18 6.72
C THR A 357 26.97 24.15 7.47
N GLU A 358 25.75 24.36 6.96
CA GLU A 358 24.78 25.31 7.51
C GLU A 358 23.65 24.63 8.28
N ALA A 359 22.93 25.43 9.08
CA ALA A 359 21.84 24.97 9.94
C ALA A 359 20.49 25.13 9.24
N TYR A 360 19.93 24.02 8.76
CA TYR A 360 18.62 23.99 8.07
C TYR A 360 17.47 23.65 9.03
N VAL A 361 16.46 24.50 9.13
CA VAL A 361 15.29 24.28 10.01
C VAL A 361 14.01 24.41 9.20
N GLY A 362 13.17 23.38 9.30
CA GLY A 362 11.86 23.30 8.66
C GLY A 362 10.74 23.61 9.63
N VAL A 363 9.70 24.31 9.19
CA VAL A 363 8.41 24.39 9.90
C VAL A 363 7.35 23.61 9.15
N ILE A 364 6.64 22.75 9.86
CA ILE A 364 5.50 22.01 9.32
C ILE A 364 4.25 22.87 9.48
N VAL A 365 3.52 23.06 8.39
CA VAL A 365 2.33 23.92 8.33
C VAL A 365 1.17 23.16 7.69
N LEU A 366 -0.03 23.30 8.25
CA LEU A 366 -1.27 22.90 7.59
C LEU A 366 -1.63 23.98 6.56
N LEU A 367 -1.85 23.59 5.30
CA LEU A 367 -2.19 24.54 4.25
C LEU A 367 -3.67 24.97 4.34
N PRO A 368 -3.97 26.27 4.53
CA PRO A 368 -5.36 26.73 4.70
C PRO A 368 -6.23 26.46 3.47
N GLY A 369 -7.38 25.81 3.70
CA GLY A 369 -8.35 25.50 2.63
C GLY A 369 -7.89 24.42 1.65
N CYS A 370 -6.91 23.59 2.03
CA CYS A 370 -6.36 22.48 1.24
C CYS A 370 -6.58 21.13 1.94
N GLY A 371 -7.71 20.96 2.65
CA GLY A 371 -8.02 19.74 3.38
C GLY A 371 -7.05 19.47 4.53
N ASP A 372 -6.48 18.27 4.56
CA ASP A 372 -5.47 17.84 5.55
C ASP A 372 -4.03 17.94 5.04
N HIS A 373 -3.81 18.66 3.94
CA HIS A 373 -2.49 18.78 3.33
C HIS A 373 -1.51 19.55 4.22
N ILE A 374 -0.37 18.92 4.53
CA ILE A 374 0.71 19.55 5.25
C ILE A 374 1.90 19.86 4.33
N GLY A 375 2.55 20.98 4.59
CA GLY A 375 3.76 21.41 3.90
C GLY A 375 4.92 21.61 4.88
N THR A 376 6.15 21.51 4.38
CA THR A 376 7.36 21.86 5.14
C THR A 376 8.05 23.07 4.49
N ILE A 377 8.27 24.13 5.25
CA ILE A 377 9.04 25.30 4.80
C ILE A 377 10.40 25.29 5.47
N ALA A 378 11.47 25.14 4.70
CA ALA A 378 12.84 24.99 5.19
C ALA A 378 13.67 26.26 4.96
N PHE A 379 14.32 26.71 6.03
CA PHE A 379 15.19 27.89 6.04
C PHE A 379 16.62 27.51 6.38
N GLU A 380 17.58 28.14 5.70
CA GLU A 380 18.98 28.13 6.09
C GLU A 380 19.24 29.21 7.13
N ASN A 381 19.95 28.87 8.22
CA ASN A 381 20.44 29.81 9.23
C ASN A 381 19.39 30.83 9.70
N CYS A 382 18.14 30.40 9.91
CA CYS A 382 17.06 31.33 10.27
C CYS A 382 17.30 32.07 11.60
N HIS A 383 18.24 31.61 12.43
CA HIS A 383 18.75 32.36 13.59
C HIS A 383 19.38 33.71 13.24
N GLU A 384 19.78 33.95 11.98
CA GLU A 384 20.30 35.23 11.52
C GLU A 384 19.20 36.25 11.21
N MET A 385 18.01 35.78 10.80
CA MET A 385 16.84 36.61 10.47
C MET A 385 16.26 37.26 11.72
N SER A 386 15.45 38.31 11.54
CA SER A 386 14.61 38.81 12.64
C SER A 386 13.35 37.95 12.79
N VAL A 387 12.75 37.94 13.99
CA VAL A 387 11.48 37.21 14.24
C VAL A 387 10.36 37.68 13.30
N ASN A 388 10.24 38.99 13.08
CA ASN A 388 9.22 39.56 12.21
C ASN A 388 9.44 39.18 10.73
N GLU A 389 10.70 39.13 10.29
CA GLU A 389 11.08 38.70 8.95
C GLU A 389 10.74 37.23 8.70
N LEU A 390 11.14 36.35 9.63
CA LEU A 390 10.86 34.92 9.52
C LEU A 390 9.35 34.64 9.54
N SER A 391 8.62 35.27 10.46
CA SER A 391 7.15 35.18 10.52
C SER A 391 6.48 35.61 9.22
N LYS A 392 6.91 36.76 8.66
CA LYS A 392 6.38 37.25 7.40
C LYS A 392 6.69 36.29 6.24
N ARG A 393 7.95 35.82 6.12
CA ARG A 393 8.32 34.85 5.09
C ARG A 393 7.49 33.58 5.16
N ILE A 394 7.27 33.02 6.35
CA ILE A 394 6.42 31.83 6.52
C ILE A 394 5.01 32.08 5.96
N ARG A 395 4.38 33.21 6.30
CA ARG A 395 3.03 33.54 5.79
C ARG A 395 2.98 33.71 4.28
N ASP A 396 3.97 34.41 3.72
CA ASP A 396 4.05 34.67 2.28
C ASP A 396 4.24 33.34 1.51
N ILE A 397 5.09 32.43 2.04
CA ILE A 397 5.33 31.10 1.47
C ILE A 397 4.10 30.20 1.58
N VAL A 398 3.40 30.18 2.72
CA VAL A 398 2.15 29.41 2.87
C VAL A 398 1.15 29.77 1.78
N SER A 399 1.01 31.06 1.47
CA SER A 399 0.12 31.53 0.41
C SER A 399 0.50 30.97 -0.97
N MET A 400 1.80 30.88 -1.26
CA MET A 400 2.32 30.28 -2.51
C MET A 400 2.16 28.76 -2.56
N MET A 401 2.38 28.06 -1.44
CA MET A 401 2.14 26.62 -1.34
C MET A 401 0.66 26.27 -1.55
N VAL A 402 -0.25 27.08 -1.00
CA VAL A 402 -1.71 26.96 -1.24
C VAL A 402 -2.04 27.16 -2.72
N TYR A 403 -1.43 28.15 -3.38
CA TYR A 403 -1.59 28.33 -4.83
C TYR A 403 -1.11 27.08 -5.59
N CYS A 404 0.06 26.52 -5.23
CA CYS A 404 0.59 25.31 -5.88
C CYS A 404 -0.38 24.13 -5.75
N TYR A 405 -0.94 23.92 -4.55
CA TYR A 405 -1.90 22.86 -4.28
C TYR A 405 -3.15 22.99 -5.14
N LYS A 406 -3.77 24.18 -5.14
CA LYS A 406 -5.01 24.43 -5.87
C LYS A 406 -4.79 24.33 -7.37
N ARG A 407 -3.67 24.88 -7.87
CA ARG A 407 -3.35 24.83 -9.29
C ARG A 407 -3.09 23.40 -9.78
N ARG A 408 -2.44 22.57 -8.96
CA ARG A 408 -2.30 21.12 -9.22
C ARG A 408 -3.66 20.45 -9.38
N GLU A 409 -4.60 20.67 -8.46
CA GLU A 409 -5.96 20.07 -8.55
C GLU A 409 -6.72 20.51 -9.80
N GLU A 410 -6.57 21.77 -10.22
CA GLU A 410 -7.15 22.26 -11.47
C GLU A 410 -6.56 21.53 -12.69
N LEU A 411 -5.24 21.30 -12.70
CA LEU A 411 -4.56 20.59 -13.78
C LEU A 411 -4.99 19.13 -13.85
N GLU A 412 -5.17 18.43 -12.72
CA GLU A 412 -5.66 17.04 -12.70
C GLU A 412 -7.08 16.89 -13.26
N LYS A 413 -7.90 17.93 -13.12
CA LYS A 413 -9.25 17.98 -13.72
C LYS A 413 -9.18 18.24 -15.22
N ALA A 414 -8.27 19.13 -15.65
CA ALA A 414 -8.11 19.47 -17.07
C ALA A 414 -7.33 18.41 -17.88
N HIS A 415 -6.44 17.67 -17.21
CA HIS A 415 -5.50 16.72 -17.80
C HIS A 415 -5.49 15.41 -16.98
N PRO A 416 -6.45 14.49 -17.20
CA PRO A 416 -6.57 13.27 -16.39
C PRO A 416 -5.34 12.36 -16.40
N HIS A 417 -4.50 12.44 -17.44
CA HIS A 417 -3.25 11.68 -17.54
C HIS A 417 -2.20 12.07 -16.48
N LEU A 418 -2.41 13.18 -15.75
CA LEU A 418 -1.52 13.61 -14.69
C LEU A 418 -1.72 12.83 -13.37
N LYS A 419 -2.91 12.27 -13.15
CA LYS A 419 -3.24 11.57 -11.89
C LYS A 419 -2.33 10.38 -11.56
N PRO A 420 -1.96 9.49 -12.51
CA PRO A 420 -1.13 8.33 -12.21
C PRO A 420 0.30 8.67 -11.74
N TYR A 421 0.79 9.89 -11.96
CA TYR A 421 2.14 10.27 -11.51
C TYR A 421 2.30 10.22 -9.99
N ASP A 422 1.24 10.48 -9.21
CA ASP A 422 1.31 10.41 -7.75
C ASP A 422 1.39 8.96 -7.26
N ASP A 423 0.64 8.04 -7.88
CA ASP A 423 0.65 6.63 -7.48
C ASP A 423 1.99 5.95 -7.80
N ASN A 424 2.63 6.28 -8.92
CA ASN A 424 3.99 5.82 -9.25
C ASN A 424 5.02 6.28 -8.20
N LYS A 425 4.94 7.54 -7.76
CA LYS A 425 5.83 8.05 -6.70
C LYS A 425 5.61 7.36 -5.36
N LEU A 426 4.36 7.10 -5.00
CA LEU A 426 4.01 6.40 -3.76
C LEU A 426 4.52 4.96 -3.80
N HIS A 427 4.39 4.30 -4.94
CA HIS A 427 4.99 2.99 -5.17
C HIS A 427 6.52 3.04 -4.96
N ASP A 428 7.21 3.98 -5.61
CA ASP A 428 8.67 4.17 -5.42
C ASP A 428 9.05 4.42 -3.95
N PHE A 429 8.23 5.19 -3.23
CA PHE A 429 8.37 5.47 -1.80
C PHE A 429 8.21 4.23 -0.91
N ALA A 430 7.21 3.39 -1.24
CA ALA A 430 6.90 2.16 -0.53
C ALA A 430 8.06 1.16 -0.66
N TYR A 431 8.60 1.02 -1.88
CA TYR A 431 9.56 -0.01 -2.26
C TYR A 431 11.03 0.47 -2.28
N ASN A 432 11.33 1.56 -1.54
CA ASN A 432 12.67 2.08 -1.28
C ASN A 432 13.45 2.59 -2.50
N VAL A 433 12.78 3.02 -3.58
CA VAL A 433 13.42 3.83 -4.62
C VAL A 433 13.36 5.31 -4.21
N TYR A 434 14.18 5.63 -3.20
CA TYR A 434 14.61 6.96 -2.75
C TYR A 434 13.56 8.02 -2.39
N GLY A 435 13.82 8.73 -1.28
CA GLY A 435 12.94 9.75 -0.72
C GLY A 435 12.67 10.89 -1.70
N TYR A 436 11.44 10.98 -2.18
CA TYR A 436 10.91 12.18 -2.80
C TYR A 436 10.35 13.11 -1.70
N PRO A 437 10.36 14.44 -1.84
CA PRO A 437 11.13 15.21 -2.81
C PRO A 437 12.62 15.33 -2.46
N LEU A 438 13.07 14.80 -1.31
CA LEU A 438 14.48 14.91 -0.91
C LEU A 438 15.04 13.59 -0.36
N PRO A 439 16.17 13.11 -0.89
CA PRO A 439 16.99 12.14 -0.17
C PRO A 439 17.35 12.66 1.22
N GLY A 440 17.65 11.75 2.16
CA GLY A 440 17.93 12.04 3.58
C GLY A 440 18.46 13.46 3.83
N SER A 441 17.72 14.22 4.64
CA SER A 441 17.86 15.67 4.69
C SER A 441 18.57 16.11 5.96
N ALA A 442 19.38 17.17 5.85
CA ALA A 442 19.90 17.88 7.00
C ALA A 442 18.84 18.76 7.69
N ILE A 443 17.58 18.79 7.23
CA ILE A 443 16.54 19.65 7.82
C ILE A 443 16.04 19.04 9.13
N ILE A 444 16.08 19.84 10.22
CA ILE A 444 15.32 19.52 11.45
C ILE A 444 13.96 20.20 11.36
N THR A 445 12.88 19.44 11.52
CA THR A 445 11.52 19.97 11.40
C THR A 445 10.95 20.37 12.75
N ILE A 446 10.08 21.38 12.75
CA ILE A 446 9.32 21.85 13.91
C ILE A 446 7.83 21.84 13.55
N SER A 447 7.03 21.18 14.36
CA SER A 447 5.57 21.22 14.28
C SER A 447 5.01 21.87 15.55
N ASN A 448 4.15 22.88 15.39
CA ASN A 448 3.49 23.50 16.54
C ASN A 448 2.05 23.01 16.67
N VAL A 449 1.84 22.05 17.58
CA VAL A 449 0.52 21.49 17.84
C VAL A 449 -0.22 22.13 19.03
N GLY A 450 0.44 23.04 19.74
CA GLY A 450 -0.12 23.73 20.90
C GLY A 450 -1.46 24.45 20.66
N PRO A 451 -1.70 25.10 19.50
CA PRO A 451 -2.99 25.72 19.21
C PRO A 451 -4.20 24.76 19.24
N TRP A 452 -3.97 23.45 19.07
CA TRP A 452 -5.02 22.43 19.15
C TRP A 452 -5.16 21.80 20.54
N GLY A 453 -4.43 22.30 21.54
CA GLY A 453 -4.55 21.84 22.93
C GLY A 453 -3.79 20.56 23.27
N TYR A 454 -2.88 20.11 22.40
CA TYR A 454 -2.02 18.97 22.72
C TYR A 454 -1.03 19.33 23.83
N THR A 455 -1.02 18.55 24.91
CA THR A 455 -0.11 18.68 26.05
C THR A 455 0.99 17.62 26.06
N ASP A 456 0.82 16.55 25.29
CA ASP A 456 1.76 15.45 25.09
C ASP A 456 1.66 14.99 23.62
N ALA A 457 2.80 14.70 22.99
CA ALA A 457 2.86 14.05 21.68
C ALA A 457 4.14 13.25 21.49
N LYS A 458 4.03 12.12 20.79
CA LYS A 458 5.15 11.34 20.25
C LYS A 458 4.89 11.14 18.78
N THR A 459 5.79 11.59 17.93
CA THR A 459 5.62 11.49 16.47
C THR A 459 6.73 10.65 15.87
N PRO A 460 6.44 9.61 15.06
CA PRO A 460 7.48 8.96 14.28
C PRO A 460 8.14 9.98 13.32
N LEU A 461 9.39 9.72 12.97
CA LEU A 461 10.09 10.48 11.94
C LEU A 461 9.55 10.11 10.55
N PHE A 462 9.49 11.08 9.64
CA PHE A 462 9.40 10.78 8.23
C PHE A 462 10.72 10.19 7.72
N LYS A 463 10.70 9.38 6.65
CA LYS A 463 11.89 8.70 6.11
C LYS A 463 13.07 9.63 5.75
N ASN A 464 12.81 10.93 5.58
CA ASN A 464 13.80 11.96 5.24
C ASN A 464 14.18 12.88 6.40
N GLU A 465 13.66 12.66 7.61
CA GLU A 465 13.95 13.46 8.80
C GLU A 465 14.99 12.78 9.70
N ALA A 466 15.98 13.54 10.15
CA ALA A 466 16.92 13.07 11.18
C ALA A 466 16.43 13.41 12.60
N VAL A 467 15.76 14.56 12.76
CA VAL A 467 15.21 15.05 14.02
C VAL A 467 13.94 15.87 13.76
N LYS A 468 12.94 15.71 14.61
CA LYS A 468 11.68 16.44 14.61
C LYS A 468 11.35 16.96 16.01
N PHE A 469 11.04 18.24 16.09
CA PHE A 469 10.52 18.90 17.28
C PHE A 469 9.01 19.08 17.16
N VAL A 470 8.28 18.75 18.22
CA VAL A 470 6.85 19.01 18.34
C VAL A 470 6.64 19.91 19.55
N MET A 471 6.09 21.10 19.32
CA MET A 471 5.75 22.09 20.35
C MET A 471 4.30 21.87 20.81
N MET A 472 4.10 21.74 22.11
CA MET A 472 2.79 21.56 22.74
C MET A 472 2.20 22.88 23.26
N GLN A 473 1.01 22.78 23.85
CA GLN A 473 0.37 23.90 24.53
C GLN A 473 1.25 24.40 25.68
N VAL A 474 1.44 25.72 25.75
CA VAL A 474 2.19 26.35 26.85
C VAL A 474 1.41 26.18 28.16
N GLU A 475 2.11 25.78 29.21
CA GLU A 475 1.57 25.53 30.54
C GLU A 475 2.25 26.42 31.58
N ARG A 476 1.46 26.99 32.50
CA ARG A 476 1.97 27.74 33.65
C ARG A 476 2.10 26.81 34.84
N LYS A 477 3.32 26.61 35.36
CA LYS A 477 3.61 25.65 36.44
C LYS A 477 4.43 26.29 37.55
N GLN A 478 4.30 25.76 38.77
CA GLN A 478 5.21 26.06 39.87
C GLN A 478 6.47 25.20 39.73
N VAL A 479 7.64 25.83 39.65
CA VAL A 479 8.92 25.17 39.50
C VAL A 479 9.86 25.56 40.63
N TRP A 480 10.59 24.57 41.14
CA TRP A 480 11.60 24.79 42.17
C TRP A 480 12.78 25.55 41.59
N ASN A 481 12.98 26.79 42.02
CA ASN A 481 14.16 27.58 41.70
C ASN A 481 15.26 27.27 42.74
N LYS A 482 16.39 26.72 42.27
CA LYS A 482 17.53 26.35 43.14
C LYS A 482 18.26 27.57 43.70
N GLU A 483 18.23 28.71 43.02
CA GLU A 483 18.90 29.93 43.46
C GLU A 483 18.09 30.64 44.55
N SER A 484 16.78 30.78 44.38
CA SER A 484 15.89 31.40 45.38
C SER A 484 15.41 30.43 46.46
N GLN A 485 15.65 29.12 46.29
CA GLN A 485 15.17 28.05 47.19
C GLN A 485 13.66 28.10 47.43
N SER A 486 12.89 28.43 46.38
CA SER A 486 11.44 28.59 46.45
C SER A 486 10.75 28.11 45.17
N PHE A 487 9.44 27.85 45.26
CA PHE A 487 8.63 27.57 44.08
C PHE A 487 8.23 28.88 43.39
N GLU A 488 8.61 29.03 42.13
CA GLU A 488 8.29 30.17 41.30
C GLU A 488 7.35 29.76 40.16
N ILE A 489 6.43 30.65 39.81
CA ILE A 489 5.53 30.43 38.68
C ILE A 489 6.29 30.72 37.39
N GLN A 490 6.36 29.72 36.50
CA GLN A 490 7.04 29.80 35.21
C GLN A 490 6.11 29.33 34.09
N ASP A 491 6.24 29.96 32.91
CA ASP A 491 5.60 29.51 31.68
C ASP A 491 6.53 28.50 30.99
N HIS A 492 6.03 27.30 30.75
CA HIS A 492 6.74 26.22 30.09
C HIS A 492 6.12 25.89 28.75
N LEU A 493 6.98 25.74 27.75
CA LEU A 493 6.64 25.11 26.48
C LEU A 493 7.09 23.65 26.55
N PRO A 494 6.18 22.68 26.69
CA PRO A 494 6.53 21.29 26.50
C PRO A 494 6.93 21.08 25.04
N ILE A 495 7.99 20.30 24.85
CA ILE A 495 8.49 19.87 23.54
C ILE A 495 8.69 18.36 23.54
N SER A 496 8.41 17.73 22.41
CA SER A 496 8.82 16.36 22.10
C SER A 496 9.85 16.39 21.00
N ILE A 497 10.89 15.59 21.15
CA ILE A 497 12.00 15.47 20.22
C ILE A 497 12.06 14.02 19.78
N SER A 498 11.72 13.79 18.52
CA SER A 498 11.95 12.51 17.86
C SER A 498 13.25 12.59 17.08
N ALA A 499 14.12 11.59 17.21
CA ALA A 499 15.43 11.56 16.59
C ALA A 499 15.77 10.15 16.09
N ASP A 500 16.51 10.06 14.98
CA ASP A 500 17.02 8.80 14.48
C ASP A 500 18.11 8.28 15.43
N HIS A 501 17.81 7.19 16.15
CA HIS A 501 18.71 6.61 17.16
C HIS A 501 20.01 6.08 16.53
N ARG A 502 20.06 5.86 15.21
CA ARG A 502 21.30 5.51 14.51
C ARG A 502 22.29 6.68 14.47
N LEU A 503 21.78 7.91 14.58
CA LEU A 503 22.54 9.16 14.53
C LEU A 503 22.75 9.80 15.91
N PHE A 504 21.72 9.78 16.76
CA PHE A 504 21.68 10.50 18.02
C PHE A 504 21.30 9.57 19.16
N ASP A 505 22.06 9.61 20.25
CA ASP A 505 21.69 8.93 21.48
C ASP A 505 21.11 9.91 22.51
N GLY A 506 20.55 9.37 23.59
CA GLY A 506 19.98 10.16 24.69
C GLY A 506 21.02 10.75 25.65
N ASN A 507 22.32 10.62 25.37
CA ASN A 507 23.40 10.97 26.31
C ASN A 507 23.83 12.44 26.23
N THR A 508 23.04 13.28 25.55
CA THR A 508 23.35 14.68 25.31
C THR A 508 22.26 15.59 25.89
N PRO A 509 22.61 16.72 26.52
CA PRO A 509 21.64 17.57 27.22
C PRO A 509 20.93 18.54 26.26
N VAL A 510 20.35 18.02 25.17
CA VAL A 510 19.64 18.80 24.15
C VAL A 510 18.61 19.77 24.75
N PRO A 511 17.77 19.38 25.72
CA PRO A 511 16.78 20.30 26.30
C PRO A 511 17.41 21.54 26.94
N ARG A 512 18.54 21.38 27.64
CA ARG A 512 19.27 22.49 28.25
C ARG A 512 19.86 23.41 27.18
N MET A 513 20.50 22.83 26.15
CA MET A 513 21.10 23.60 25.06
C MET A 513 20.04 24.41 24.27
N ILE A 514 18.88 23.81 24.02
CA ILE A 514 17.76 24.50 23.38
C ILE A 514 17.20 25.61 24.28
N ASN A 515 17.07 25.38 25.58
CA ASN A 515 16.63 26.41 26.52
C ASN A 515 17.58 27.61 26.54
N ASP A 516 18.90 27.36 26.57
CA ASP A 516 19.92 28.43 26.57
C ASP A 516 19.89 29.24 25.27
N THR A 517 19.77 28.57 24.11
CA THR A 517 19.65 29.24 22.81
C THR A 517 18.33 30.00 22.68
N PHE A 518 17.24 29.51 23.26
CA PHE A 518 15.96 30.23 23.30
C PHE A 518 16.05 31.54 24.06
N GLN A 519 16.65 31.55 25.25
CA GLN A 519 16.87 32.78 26.01
C GLN A 519 17.72 33.79 25.23
N ARG A 520 18.79 33.32 24.56
CA ARG A 520 19.65 34.18 23.71
C ARG A 520 18.90 34.74 22.50
N MET A 521 18.06 33.95 21.83
CA MET A 521 17.25 34.42 20.70
C MET A 521 16.16 35.40 21.13
N PHE A 522 15.56 35.21 22.30
CA PHE A 522 14.64 36.19 22.88
C PHE A 522 15.35 37.53 23.19
N GLN A 523 16.53 37.49 23.82
CA GLN A 523 17.33 38.69 24.08
C GLN A 523 17.72 39.41 22.78
N LYS A 524 18.10 38.64 21.74
CA LYS A 524 18.38 39.18 20.41
C LYS A 524 17.14 39.86 19.80
N MET A 525 15.97 39.21 19.87
CA MET A 525 14.70 39.79 19.41
C MET A 525 14.40 41.12 20.10
N HIS A 526 14.56 41.18 21.43
CA HIS A 526 14.34 42.40 22.19
C HIS A 526 15.32 43.52 21.80
N ALA A 527 16.58 43.20 21.53
CA ALA A 527 17.55 44.16 21.02
C ALA A 527 17.21 44.64 19.59
N ASP A 528 16.77 43.74 18.72
CA ASP A 528 16.36 44.06 17.34
C ASP A 528 15.08 44.92 17.32
N MET A 529 14.19 44.84 18.32
CA MET A 529 13.05 45.76 18.46
C MET A 529 13.48 47.21 18.65
N ALA A 530 14.61 47.45 19.33
CA ALA A 530 15.15 48.79 19.53
C ALA A 530 15.85 49.35 18.28
N LYS A 531 16.34 48.47 17.40
CA LYS A 531 16.97 48.82 16.12
C LYS A 531 16.55 47.83 15.03
N PRO A 532 15.40 48.06 14.38
CA PRO A 532 14.87 47.15 13.38
C PRO A 532 15.87 46.94 12.24
N ARG A 533 16.12 45.68 11.90
CA ARG A 533 16.94 45.31 10.74
C ARG A 533 16.13 45.52 9.45
N SER A 534 16.82 45.87 8.36
CA SER A 534 16.20 45.85 7.03
C SER A 534 15.85 44.41 6.67
N LEU A 535 14.62 44.17 6.23
CA LEU A 535 14.18 42.89 5.68
C LEU A 535 15.08 42.50 4.50
N LYS A 536 15.62 41.27 4.47
CA LYS A 536 16.22 40.73 3.24
C LYS A 536 15.08 40.46 2.26
N ASN A 537 15.19 41.05 1.06
CA ASN A 537 14.38 40.86 -0.15
C ASN A 537 12.95 40.31 0.06
N PRO A 538 11.89 41.12 -0.13
CA PRO A 538 10.51 40.63 -0.06
C PRO A 538 10.25 39.59 -1.16
N ILE A 539 9.43 38.58 -0.84
CA ILE A 539 8.96 37.58 -1.81
C ILE A 539 8.04 38.27 -2.81
N ASN A 540 8.31 38.09 -4.10
CA ASN A 540 7.45 38.59 -5.17
C ASN A 540 6.50 37.48 -5.66
N SER A 541 5.37 37.32 -4.98
CA SER A 541 4.39 36.27 -5.31
C SER A 541 3.82 36.42 -6.72
N ALA A 542 3.68 37.65 -7.24
CA ALA A 542 3.19 37.89 -8.59
C ALA A 542 4.19 37.40 -9.66
N HIS A 543 5.49 37.60 -9.40
CA HIS A 543 6.54 37.05 -10.26
C HIS A 543 6.51 35.51 -10.22
N PHE A 544 6.43 34.91 -9.03
CA PHE A 544 6.36 33.46 -8.88
C PHE A 544 5.19 32.85 -9.66
N VAL A 545 3.97 33.36 -9.48
CA VAL A 545 2.77 32.89 -10.21
C VAL A 545 2.98 32.99 -11.72
N LYS A 546 3.50 34.12 -12.21
CA LYS A 546 3.78 34.30 -13.64
C LYS A 546 4.81 33.29 -14.16
N SER A 547 5.86 33.02 -13.39
CA SER A 547 6.89 32.06 -13.76
C SER A 547 6.35 30.62 -13.77
N VAL A 548 5.52 30.25 -12.81
CA VAL A 548 4.84 28.94 -12.77
C VAL A 548 3.93 28.76 -14.00
N GLU A 549 3.06 29.73 -14.31
CA GLU A 549 2.19 29.63 -15.49
C GLU A 549 2.99 29.56 -16.79
N THR A 550 4.16 30.20 -16.83
CA THR A 550 5.08 30.09 -17.97
C THR A 550 5.61 28.65 -18.12
N VAL A 551 6.04 28.03 -17.02
CA VAL A 551 6.52 26.64 -17.02
C VAL A 551 5.40 25.69 -17.44
N LEU A 552 4.19 25.87 -16.91
CA LEU A 552 3.01 25.07 -17.28
C LEU A 552 2.69 25.16 -18.78
N ASN A 553 2.80 26.36 -19.36
CA ASN A 553 2.58 26.57 -20.80
C ASN A 553 3.68 25.96 -21.67
N LEU A 554 4.89 25.76 -21.15
CA LEU A 554 5.99 25.11 -21.87
C LEU A 554 5.87 23.58 -21.80
N ASN A 555 5.58 23.04 -20.62
CA ASN A 555 5.39 21.62 -20.40
C ASN A 555 4.50 21.40 -19.16
N VAL A 556 3.29 20.92 -19.39
CA VAL A 556 2.28 20.72 -18.34
C VAL A 556 2.71 19.65 -17.33
N ASP A 557 3.35 18.57 -17.78
CA ASP A 557 3.79 17.47 -16.91
C ASP A 557 4.89 17.96 -15.96
N PHE A 558 5.90 18.67 -16.49
CA PHE A 558 6.97 19.24 -15.66
C PHE A 558 6.45 20.30 -14.69
N GLY A 559 5.58 21.20 -15.16
CA GLY A 559 4.96 22.20 -14.29
C GLY A 559 4.11 21.57 -13.19
N TYR A 560 3.37 20.50 -13.49
CA TYR A 560 2.63 19.72 -12.50
C TYR A 560 3.55 19.12 -11.43
N GLN A 561 4.67 18.51 -11.84
CA GLN A 561 5.67 17.95 -10.92
C GLN A 561 6.28 19.04 -10.02
N PHE A 562 6.59 20.20 -10.58
CA PHE A 562 7.13 21.36 -9.86
C PHE A 562 6.15 21.88 -8.80
N LEU A 563 4.87 22.04 -9.16
CA LEU A 563 3.82 22.43 -8.22
C LEU A 563 3.68 21.41 -7.08
N ASN A 564 3.70 20.13 -7.41
CA ASN A 564 3.58 19.03 -6.45
C ASN A 564 4.77 18.98 -5.47
N ALA A 565 5.99 19.28 -5.94
CA ALA A 565 7.15 19.43 -5.07
C ALA A 565 6.98 20.62 -4.10
N LEU A 566 6.64 21.81 -4.62
CA LEU A 566 6.58 23.04 -3.84
C LEU A 566 5.39 23.09 -2.86
N GLN A 567 4.28 22.40 -3.12
CA GLN A 567 3.21 22.27 -2.12
C GLN A 567 3.64 21.40 -0.92
N THR A 568 4.64 20.54 -1.08
CA THR A 568 5.05 19.56 -0.06
C THR A 568 6.27 20.05 0.71
N VAL A 569 7.30 20.53 0.00
CA VAL A 569 8.53 21.08 0.59
C VAL A 569 8.94 22.36 -0.13
N TRP A 570 9.04 23.45 0.63
CA TRP A 570 9.55 24.74 0.18
C TRP A 570 10.93 25.03 0.79
N ALA A 571 12.00 24.90 0.02
CA ALA A 571 13.36 25.25 0.47
C ALA A 571 13.64 26.73 0.18
N ASP A 572 13.40 27.61 1.16
CA ASP A 572 13.51 29.07 1.03
C ASP A 572 14.91 29.53 0.59
N PHE A 573 15.96 28.82 1.01
CA PHE A 573 17.35 29.10 0.66
C PHE A 573 17.70 28.82 -0.82
N LEU A 574 16.86 28.07 -1.54
CA LEU A 574 16.98 27.94 -3.00
C LEU A 574 16.27 29.06 -3.75
N THR A 575 15.51 29.91 -3.04
CA THR A 575 14.64 30.95 -3.60
C THR A 575 13.80 30.42 -4.78
N PRO A 576 12.89 29.45 -4.56
CA PRO A 576 12.11 28.84 -5.63
C PRO A 576 11.37 29.85 -6.50
N GLU A 577 10.99 31.00 -5.91
CA GLU A 577 10.40 32.14 -6.59
C GLU A 577 11.28 32.75 -7.70
N ASN A 578 12.60 32.54 -7.64
CA ASN A 578 13.60 33.08 -8.56
C ASN A 578 14.30 32.01 -9.41
N LEU A 579 14.08 30.71 -9.14
CA LEU A 579 14.72 29.61 -9.89
C LEU A 579 14.25 29.56 -11.36
N LEU A 580 13.08 30.11 -11.65
CA LEU A 580 12.49 30.14 -12.98
C LEU A 580 12.86 31.47 -13.65
N ILE A 581 13.86 31.42 -14.54
CA ILE A 581 14.42 32.59 -15.24
C ILE A 581 13.31 33.34 -16.01
N PRO A 582 13.30 34.68 -16.03
CA PRO A 582 12.43 35.45 -16.91
C PRO A 582 12.64 35.07 -18.39
N MET A 583 11.53 34.85 -19.10
CA MET A 583 11.47 34.40 -20.51
C MET A 583 12.30 35.20 -21.53
N GLU A 584 12.82 36.36 -21.17
CA GLU A 584 13.73 37.16 -22.01
C GLU A 584 15.00 36.37 -22.38
N ALA A 585 15.48 35.49 -21.47
CA ALA A 585 16.60 34.59 -21.75
C ALA A 585 16.21 33.38 -22.64
N VAL A 586 14.97 32.91 -22.57
CA VAL A 586 14.47 31.77 -23.38
C VAL A 586 14.11 32.21 -24.80
N LYS A 587 13.62 33.45 -24.97
CA LYS A 587 13.46 34.07 -26.30
C LYS A 587 14.80 34.25 -27.01
N ALA A 588 15.83 34.74 -26.32
CA ALA A 588 17.17 34.90 -26.89
C ALA A 588 17.78 33.57 -27.37
N MET A 589 17.43 32.42 -26.78
CA MET A 589 17.86 31.09 -27.24
C MET A 589 17.06 30.56 -28.44
N LYS A 590 15.83 31.04 -28.66
CA LYS A 590 15.07 30.75 -29.89
C LYS A 590 15.56 31.55 -31.09
N ASP A 591 16.15 32.73 -30.86
CA ASP A 591 16.73 33.57 -31.91
C ASP A 591 18.18 33.19 -32.28
N LEU A 592 18.72 32.13 -31.65
CA LEU A 592 20.08 31.59 -31.88
C LEU A 592 20.09 30.21 -32.57
N ASN A 593 18.94 29.70 -33.02
CA ASN A 593 18.82 28.47 -33.82
C ASN A 593 18.19 28.75 -35.19
#